data_AF-A0A968LKU0-F1
#
_entry.id   AF-A0A968LKU0-F1
#
_cell.length_a   1.000
_cell.length_b   1.000
_cell.length_c   1.000
_cell.angle_alpha   90.00
_cell.angle_beta   90.00
_cell.angle_gamma   90.00
#
_symmetry.space_group_name_H-M   'P 1'
#
loop_
_entity.id
_entity.type
_entity.pdbx_description
1 polymer ?
#
loop_
_entity_poly.entity_id
_entity_poly.type
_entity_poly.pdbx_seq_one_letter_code
_entity_poly.pdbx_strand_id
1 'polypeptide(L)'
;MSATSFAPIALERADRALRCSGFTRHLLETLVTVGVSLRAIAGEDGYRNGYTTAPRSLIDTENRLLWLIQVGVLRREVDGQGITDSFRITPLGYQLLQQLQQQPIPPASGRDRFLNFWEQIQIARLWGF
;
A
#
# COMPACT_ATOMS: atom_id res chain seq x y z
N MET A 1 -18.08 -15.46 -0.14
CA MET A 1 -17.12 -14.53 -0.75
C MET A 1 -16.66 -15.13 -2.06
N SER A 2 -17.07 -14.57 -3.20
CA SER A 2 -16.68 -15.08 -4.52
C SER A 2 -15.18 -14.89 -4.72
N ALA A 3 -14.47 -15.95 -5.09
CA ALA A 3 -13.05 -15.89 -5.43
C ALA A 3 -12.88 -15.00 -6.67
N THR A 4 -12.50 -13.74 -6.46
CA THR A 4 -12.25 -12.80 -7.54
C THR A 4 -10.86 -13.13 -8.07
N SER A 5 -10.78 -13.83 -9.20
CA SER A 5 -9.49 -14.12 -9.85
C SER A 5 -8.96 -12.85 -10.50
N PHE A 6 -7.98 -12.20 -9.86
CA PHE A 6 -7.30 -11.06 -10.46
C PHE A 6 -6.38 -11.52 -11.60
N ALA A 7 -6.21 -10.66 -12.62
CA ALA A 7 -5.25 -10.93 -13.69
C ALA A 7 -3.83 -11.07 -13.10
N PRO A 8 -3.02 -12.06 -13.53
CA PRO A 8 -1.68 -12.30 -12.97
C PRO A 8 -0.80 -11.05 -12.96
N ILE A 9 -0.88 -10.26 -14.04
CA ILE A 9 -0.13 -9.01 -14.17
C ILE A 9 -0.52 -7.97 -13.10
N ALA A 10 -1.79 -7.88 -12.69
CA ALA A 10 -2.21 -6.95 -11.65
C ALA A 10 -1.66 -7.36 -10.28
N LEU A 11 -1.63 -8.67 -10.00
CA LEU A 11 -1.10 -9.21 -8.76
C LEU A 11 0.41 -9.01 -8.64
N GLU A 12 1.17 -9.26 -9.70
CA GLU A 12 2.62 -9.04 -9.72
C GLU A 12 2.99 -7.56 -9.48
N ARG A 13 2.26 -6.64 -10.11
CA ARG A 13 2.47 -5.20 -9.94
C ARG A 13 2.17 -4.75 -8.52
N ALA A 14 1.05 -5.25 -7.96
CA ALA A 14 0.63 -4.96 -6.61
C ALA A 14 1.61 -5.52 -5.56
N ASP A 15 2.09 -6.76 -5.73
CA ASP A 15 3.12 -7.36 -4.87
C ASP A 15 4.43 -6.56 -4.90
N ARG A 16 4.91 -6.22 -6.11
CA ARG A 16 6.12 -5.39 -6.27
C ARG A 16 5.98 -4.03 -5.59
N ALA A 17 4.85 -3.35 -5.79
CA ALA A 17 4.57 -2.07 -5.15
C ALA A 17 4.56 -2.17 -3.63
N LEU A 18 3.94 -3.22 -3.10
CA LEU A 18 3.89 -3.48 -1.66
C LEU A 18 5.29 -3.69 -1.08
N ARG A 19 6.13 -4.51 -1.71
CA ARG A 19 7.53 -4.72 -1.28
C ARG A 19 8.37 -3.44 -1.33
N CYS A 20 8.11 -2.56 -2.30
CA CYS A 20 8.81 -1.28 -2.46
C CYS A 20 8.32 -0.19 -1.49
N SER A 21 7.15 -0.38 -0.86
CA SER A 21 6.50 0.64 -0.04
C SER A 21 7.22 0.92 1.29
N GLY A 22 7.87 -0.08 1.89
CA GLY A 22 8.42 0.05 3.25
C GLY A 22 7.34 0.06 4.34
N PHE A 23 6.11 -0.33 4.02
CA PHE A 23 5.09 -0.67 5.00
C PHE A 23 5.29 -2.09 5.52
N THR A 24 4.71 -2.39 6.68
CA THR A 24 4.82 -3.69 7.32
C THR A 24 3.56 -4.53 7.08
N ARG A 25 3.67 -5.83 7.36
CA ARG A 25 2.51 -6.71 7.44
C ARG A 25 1.50 -6.25 8.49
N HIS A 26 1.98 -5.73 9.62
CA HIS A 26 1.13 -5.24 10.71
C HIS A 26 0.22 -4.10 10.25
N LEU A 27 0.72 -3.18 9.42
CA LEU A 27 -0.13 -2.16 8.80
C LEU A 27 -1.24 -2.80 7.95
N LEU A 28 -0.91 -3.77 7.09
CA LEU A 28 -1.91 -4.44 6.25
C LEU A 28 -3.00 -5.12 7.07
N GLU A 29 -2.64 -5.84 8.13
CA GLU A 29 -3.60 -6.47 9.05
C GLU A 29 -4.53 -5.44 9.70
N THR A 30 -3.98 -4.30 10.11
CA THR A 30 -4.76 -3.21 10.72
C THR A 30 -5.69 -2.54 9.70
N LEU A 31 -5.25 -2.38 8.45
CA LEU A 31 -6.05 -1.84 7.34
C LEU A 31 -7.23 -2.77 6.95
N VAL A 32 -7.16 -4.07 7.28
CA VAL A 32 -8.28 -5.01 7.10
C VAL A 32 -9.38 -4.74 8.12
N THR A 33 -9.02 -4.50 9.38
CA THR A 33 -9.97 -4.47 10.50
C THR A 33 -10.61 -3.10 10.69
N VAL A 34 -9.79 -2.05 10.81
CA VAL A 34 -10.26 -0.73 11.27
C VAL A 34 -10.07 0.39 10.25
N GLY A 35 -9.12 0.22 9.32
CA GLY A 35 -8.65 1.33 8.48
C GLY A 35 -7.78 2.29 9.29
N VAL A 36 -6.86 2.98 8.63
CA VAL A 36 -5.83 3.79 9.32
C VAL A 36 -5.66 5.13 8.61
N SER A 37 -5.57 6.23 9.36
CA SER A 37 -5.37 7.58 8.79
C SER A 37 -3.93 7.82 8.39
N LEU A 38 -3.69 8.75 7.46
CA LEU A 38 -2.34 9.13 7.03
C LEU A 38 -1.45 9.52 8.21
N ARG A 39 -1.98 10.30 9.15
CA ARG A 39 -1.24 10.80 10.32
C ARG A 39 -0.75 9.67 11.24
N ALA A 40 -1.51 8.58 11.35
CA ALA A 40 -1.11 7.44 12.18
C ALA A 40 -0.03 6.56 11.53
N ILE A 41 0.16 6.68 10.20
CA ILE A 41 1.14 5.91 9.41
C ILE A 41 2.44 6.71 9.19
N ALA A 42 2.36 8.04 9.19
CA ALA A 42 3.50 8.90 8.95
C ALA A 42 4.33 9.16 10.22
N GLY A 43 5.56 9.64 10.01
CA GLY A 43 6.45 10.12 11.06
C GLY A 43 6.93 9.04 12.01
N GLU A 44 7.24 9.48 13.23
CA GLU A 44 7.63 8.62 14.35
C GLU A 44 6.47 7.73 14.81
N ASP A 45 5.24 8.23 14.75
CA ASP A 45 4.06 7.47 15.17
C ASP A 45 3.89 6.21 14.32
N GLY A 46 4.02 6.33 12.99
CA GLY A 46 3.97 5.18 12.09
C GLY A 46 5.03 4.12 12.38
N TYR A 47 6.25 4.55 12.72
CA TYR A 47 7.33 3.63 13.09
C TYR A 47 7.07 2.96 14.45
N ARG A 48 6.66 3.72 15.46
CA ARG A 48 6.32 3.21 16.80
C ARG A 48 5.11 2.28 16.81
N ASN A 49 4.13 2.55 15.98
CA ASN A 49 2.98 1.69 15.74
C ASN A 49 3.35 0.43 14.92
N GLY A 50 4.60 0.32 14.45
CA GLY A 50 5.06 -0.81 13.65
C GLY A 50 4.45 -0.85 12.25
N TYR A 51 3.95 0.27 11.72
CA TYR A 51 3.34 0.36 10.39
C TYR A 51 4.36 0.58 9.26
N THR A 52 5.48 1.23 9.57
CA THR A 52 6.59 1.46 8.64
C THR A 52 7.87 0.84 9.17
N THR A 53 8.81 0.53 8.26
CA THR A 53 10.12 0.00 8.66
C THR A 53 11.10 1.06 9.16
N ALA A 54 10.77 2.34 8.96
CA ALA A 54 11.50 3.51 9.44
C ALA A 54 10.56 4.73 9.48
N PRO A 55 10.87 5.79 10.24
CA PRO A 55 10.13 7.05 10.18
C PRO A 55 10.12 7.63 8.76
N ARG A 56 8.96 8.10 8.30
CA ARG A 56 8.77 8.66 6.96
C ARG A 56 8.02 9.98 7.03
N SER A 57 8.35 10.94 6.17
CA SER A 57 7.61 12.21 6.13
C SER A 57 6.14 11.98 5.72
N LEU A 58 5.28 12.94 6.05
CA LEU A 58 3.86 12.90 5.67
C LEU A 58 3.71 12.74 4.14
N ILE A 59 4.49 13.51 3.37
CA ILE A 59 4.45 13.51 1.90
C ILE A 59 4.97 12.18 1.32
N ASP A 60 6.09 11.63 1.82
CA ASP A 60 6.58 10.32 1.34
C ASP A 60 5.59 9.21 1.67
N THR A 61 4.98 9.26 2.85
CA THR A 61 3.95 8.29 3.28
C THR A 61 2.71 8.38 2.40
N GLU A 62 2.20 9.58 2.14
CA GLU A 62 1.04 9.80 1.28
C GLU A 62 1.30 9.33 -0.14
N ASN A 63 2.45 9.67 -0.73
CA ASN A 63 2.80 9.21 -2.08
C ASN A 63 2.85 7.68 -2.19
N ARG A 64 3.34 6.99 -1.16
CA ARG A 64 3.34 5.52 -1.11
C ARG A 64 1.94 4.94 -0.99
N LEU A 65 1.07 5.54 -0.17
CA LEU A 65 -0.32 5.11 -0.02
C LEU A 65 -1.11 5.34 -1.32
N LEU A 66 -0.93 6.50 -1.96
CA LEU A 66 -1.53 6.81 -3.25
C LEU A 66 -1.04 5.85 -4.34
N TRP A 67 0.24 5.49 -4.33
CA TRP A 67 0.76 4.47 -5.23
C TRP A 67 0.08 3.11 -5.02
N LEU A 68 -0.08 2.69 -3.77
CA LEU A 68 -0.81 1.45 -3.44
C LEU A 68 -2.30 1.52 -3.79
N ILE A 69 -2.93 2.70 -3.80
CA ILE A 69 -4.28 2.88 -4.34
C ILE A 69 -4.27 2.66 -5.85
N GLN A 70 -3.30 3.25 -6.55
CA GLN A 70 -3.22 3.20 -8.01
C GLN A 70 -2.98 1.78 -8.55
N VAL A 71 -2.20 0.95 -7.84
CA VAL A 71 -2.04 -0.47 -8.17
C VAL A 71 -3.14 -1.36 -7.58
N GLY A 72 -4.15 -0.76 -6.94
CA GLY A 72 -5.35 -1.44 -6.46
C GLY A 72 -5.21 -2.20 -5.14
N VAL A 73 -4.12 -2.03 -4.39
CA VAL A 73 -3.91 -2.68 -3.08
C VAL A 73 -4.75 -2.02 -1.99
N LEU A 74 -4.84 -0.70 -2.03
CA LEU A 74 -5.58 0.11 -1.05
C LEU A 74 -6.72 0.88 -1.71
N ARG A 75 -7.64 1.36 -0.89
CA ARG A 75 -8.57 2.44 -1.23
C ARG A 75 -8.53 3.50 -0.14
N ARG A 76 -8.84 4.74 -0.50
CA ARG A 76 -9.12 5.79 0.47
C ARG A 76 -10.61 5.75 0.82
N GLU A 77 -10.89 5.89 2.10
CA GLU A 77 -12.22 6.12 2.65
C GLU A 77 -12.24 7.49 3.29
N VAL A 78 -13.32 8.21 3.04
CA VAL A 78 -13.65 9.44 3.73
C VAL A 78 -14.79 9.15 4.68
N ASP A 79 -14.82 9.84 5.83
CA ASP A 79 -16.03 9.86 6.63
C ASP A 79 -17.21 10.43 5.81
N GLY A 80 -18.43 10.27 6.32
CA GLY A 80 -19.65 10.77 5.64
C GLY A 80 -19.67 12.29 5.41
N GLN A 81 -18.67 13.02 5.89
CA GLN A 81 -18.51 14.46 5.76
C GLN A 81 -17.31 14.86 4.89
N GLY A 82 -16.47 13.92 4.44
CA GLY A 82 -15.27 14.21 3.66
C GLY A 82 -14.08 14.75 4.46
N ILE A 83 -14.13 14.74 5.79
CA ILE A 83 -13.17 15.47 6.65
C ILE A 83 -11.98 14.58 7.04
N THR A 84 -12.27 13.35 7.46
CA THR A 84 -11.25 12.40 7.88
C THR A 84 -10.96 11.42 6.76
N ASP A 85 -9.70 11.36 6.33
CA ASP A 85 -9.24 10.35 5.41
C ASP A 85 -8.67 9.13 6.16
N SER A 86 -9.08 7.95 5.75
CA SER A 86 -8.48 6.69 6.17
C SER A 86 -8.24 5.80 4.96
N PHE A 87 -7.34 4.84 5.12
CA PHE A 87 -7.03 3.86 4.09
C PHE A 87 -7.58 2.51 4.51
N ARG A 88 -8.05 1.72 3.55
CA ARG A 88 -8.44 0.32 3.75
C ARG A 88 -7.86 -0.59 2.69
N ILE A 89 -7.74 -1.86 3.05
CA ILE A 89 -7.31 -2.90 2.11
C ILE A 89 -8.45 -3.20 1.10
N THR A 90 -8.08 -3.44 -0.15
CA THR A 90 -9.01 -3.96 -1.17
C THR A 90 -9.00 -5.50 -1.17
N PRO A 91 -9.89 -6.17 -1.93
CA PRO A 91 -9.79 -7.62 -2.09
C PRO A 91 -8.47 -8.09 -2.73
N LEU A 92 -7.86 -7.28 -3.62
CA LEU A 92 -6.54 -7.57 -4.19
C LEU A 92 -5.45 -7.50 -3.11
N GLY A 93 -5.45 -6.44 -2.30
CA GLY A 93 -4.52 -6.30 -1.18
C GLY A 93 -4.69 -7.41 -0.14
N TYR A 94 -5.93 -7.82 0.11
CA TYR A 94 -6.22 -8.95 1.01
C TYR A 94 -5.65 -10.26 0.48
N GLN A 95 -5.78 -10.52 -0.83
CA GLN A 95 -5.17 -11.70 -1.45
C GLN A 95 -3.64 -11.72 -1.26
N LEU A 96 -2.95 -10.59 -1.46
CA LEU A 96 -1.51 -10.49 -1.20
C LEU A 96 -1.17 -10.79 0.27
N LEU A 97 -1.93 -10.23 1.21
CA LEU A 97 -1.74 -10.49 2.63
C LEU A 97 -1.87 -11.98 2.97
N GLN A 98 -2.82 -12.69 2.35
CA GLN A 98 -2.98 -14.14 2.53
C GLN A 98 -1.79 -14.94 1.95
N GLN A 99 -1.24 -14.51 0.81
CA GLN A 99 -0.08 -15.17 0.18
C GLN A 99 1.18 -15.10 1.03
N LEU A 100 1.30 -14.11 1.93
CA LEU A 100 2.43 -14.01 2.86
C LEU A 100 2.43 -15.11 3.94
N GLN A 101 1.35 -15.87 4.14
CA GLN A 101 1.30 -16.97 5.12
C GLN A 101 1.87 -16.61 6.52
N GLN A 102 1.46 -15.46 7.07
CA GLN A 102 1.95 -14.89 8.34
C GLN A 102 3.40 -14.37 8.34
N GLN A 103 4.13 -14.50 7.24
CA GLN A 103 5.51 -14.00 7.12
C GLN A 103 5.53 -12.48 6.91
N PRO A 104 6.60 -11.78 7.32
CA PRO A 104 6.77 -10.37 7.00
C PRO A 104 6.82 -10.15 5.48
N ILE A 105 6.55 -8.91 5.05
CA ILE A 105 6.70 -8.53 3.65
C ILE A 105 8.18 -8.67 3.26
N PRO A 106 8.52 -9.49 2.26
CA PRO A 106 9.90 -9.68 1.85
C PRO A 106 10.49 -8.38 1.27
N PRO A 107 11.79 -8.12 1.45
CA PRO A 107 12.41 -6.92 0.94
C PRO A 107 12.40 -6.88 -0.60
N ALA A 108 12.14 -5.71 -1.17
CA ALA A 108 12.26 -5.49 -2.61
C ALA A 108 13.73 -5.59 -3.07
N SER A 109 13.95 -6.33 -4.15
CA SER A 109 15.25 -6.34 -4.85
C SER A 109 15.51 -5.01 -5.56
N GLY A 110 16.76 -4.79 -6.00
CA GLY A 110 17.09 -3.61 -6.81
C GLY A 110 16.29 -3.54 -8.13
N ARG A 111 16.05 -4.70 -8.75
CA ARG A 111 15.21 -4.83 -9.94
C ARG A 111 13.77 -4.44 -9.65
N ASP A 112 13.21 -4.89 -8.52
CA ASP A 112 11.85 -4.53 -8.11
C ASP A 112 11.70 -3.02 -7.95
N ARG A 113 12.68 -2.37 -7.33
CA ARG A 113 12.69 -0.91 -7.15
C ARG A 113 12.73 -0.17 -8.48
N PHE A 114 13.60 -0.61 -9.40
CA PHE A 114 13.69 -0.02 -10.74
C PHE A 114 12.38 -0.17 -11.52
N LEU A 115 11.82 -1.38 -11.57
CA LEU A 115 10.55 -1.64 -12.25
C LEU A 115 9.41 -0.83 -11.63
N ASN A 116 9.29 -0.82 -10.31
CA ASN A 116 8.29 -0.04 -9.60
C ASN A 116 8.38 1.46 -9.92
N PHE A 117 9.61 2.01 -9.94
CA PHE A 117 9.85 3.41 -10.30
C PHE A 117 9.45 3.70 -11.75
N TRP A 118 9.78 2.81 -12.69
CA TRP A 118 9.38 2.95 -14.08
C TRP A 118 7.86 2.92 -14.25
N GLU A 119 7.17 2.05 -13.52
CA GLU A 119 5.71 2.01 -13.51
C GLU A 119 5.09 3.31 -12.98
N GLN A 120 5.63 3.87 -11.89
CA GLN A 120 5.18 5.16 -11.36
C GLN A 120 5.31 6.28 -12.41
N ILE A 121 6.43 6.33 -13.13
CA ILE A 121 6.62 7.31 -14.22
C ILE A 121 5.62 7.10 -15.35
N GLN A 122 5.43 5.85 -15.79
CA GLN A 122 4.52 5.54 -16.90
C GLN A 122 3.09 5.95 -16.56
N ILE A 123 2.62 5.66 -15.35
CA ILE A 123 1.26 6.03 -14.98
C ILE A 123 1.14 7.54 -14.74
N ALA A 124 2.12 8.20 -14.12
CA ALA A 124 2.11 9.67 -14.00
C ALA A 124 1.92 10.38 -15.35
N ARG A 125 2.55 9.85 -16.41
CA ARG A 125 2.41 10.37 -17.79
C ARG A 125 1.03 10.15 -18.42
N LEU A 126 0.29 9.13 -18.00
CA LEU A 126 -1.06 8.85 -18.52
C LEU A 126 -2.15 9.71 -17.87
N TRP A 127 -1.83 10.34 -16.72
CA TRP A 127 -2.76 11.19 -15.96
C TRP A 127 -2.38 12.68 -15.98
N GLY A 128 -1.63 13.11 -17.00
CA GLY A 128 -1.49 14.53 -17.37
C GLY A 128 -0.86 15.44 -16.31
N PHE A 129 0.28 15.03 -15.75
CA PHE A 129 1.29 15.97 -15.25
C PHE A 129 2.32 16.26 -16.35
#